data_AF-A0A847FUT4-F1
#
_entry.id   AF-A0A847FUT4-F1
#
_cell.length_a   1.000
_cell.length_b   1.000
_cell.length_c   1.000
_cell.angle_alpha   90.00
_cell.angle_beta   90.00
_cell.angle_gamma   90.00
#
_symmetry.space_group_name_H-M   'P 1'
#
loop_
_entity.id
_entity.type
_entity.pdbx_description
1 polymer ?
#
loop_
_entity_poly.entity_id
_entity_poly.type
_entity_poly.pdbx_seq_one_letter_code
_entity_poly.pdbx_strand_id
1 'polypeptide(L)'
;MSIKRALIPILACALLLCSCDYIVLPEDLEDSVAAGSGAWTAVATGIAPENGKLRIDITIRNDTGAWSEMHVLPDKPAVFTGGDGQSTNCGTLFVGTGGHRLAPGFQMRGAIAGTRAEPATQLLYVECEGVEATPGSKLAIDYRYVTGEYNYYYPETNQADARLEIDLDELTPEIDYPIAAEIEGLILEPSAEIVAINDVVLTLTGVERTDSGLEFSWQTANPGEYPAYVHIGNPPVIGDDGILYGYYETPDIVSVPITPAGEKATWTTEVAVPQEVKGLYIMLSVESKKQRLFVNYAVDITDR
;
A
#
# COMPACT_ATOMS: atom_id res chain seq x y z
N MET A 1 39.67 -33.38 46.83
CA MET A 1 39.30 -32.00 46.46
C MET A 1 37.78 -31.89 46.50
N SER A 2 37.25 -30.94 47.27
CA SER A 2 35.81 -30.82 47.55
C SER A 2 35.01 -30.47 46.28
N ILE A 3 33.96 -31.25 46.01
CA ILE A 3 32.99 -31.09 44.90
C ILE A 3 32.45 -29.64 44.81
N LYS A 4 32.48 -28.89 45.91
CA LYS A 4 32.05 -27.47 45.95
C LYS A 4 32.95 -26.51 45.18
N ARG A 5 34.19 -26.88 44.82
CA ARG A 5 35.10 -26.01 44.03
C ARG A 5 34.98 -26.18 42.52
N ALA A 6 34.34 -27.25 42.04
CA ALA A 6 34.12 -27.50 40.61
C ALA A 6 32.80 -26.90 40.08
N LEU A 7 31.84 -26.61 40.96
CA LEU A 7 30.53 -26.04 40.59
C LEU A 7 30.58 -24.52 40.30
N ILE A 8 31.55 -23.79 40.86
CA ILE A 8 31.67 -22.34 40.69
C ILE A 8 32.05 -21.94 39.24
N PRO A 9 33.03 -22.57 38.56
CA PRO A 9 33.32 -22.24 37.16
C PRO A 9 32.21 -22.70 36.21
N ILE A 10 31.49 -23.78 36.53
CA ILE A 10 30.38 -24.29 35.69
C ILE A 10 29.16 -23.36 35.79
N LEU A 11 28.86 -22.81 36.97
CA LEU A 11 27.78 -21.85 37.15
C LEU A 11 28.09 -20.49 36.51
N ALA A 12 29.37 -20.07 36.53
CA ALA A 12 29.82 -18.88 35.81
C ALA A 12 29.78 -19.05 34.29
N CYS A 13 30.07 -20.25 33.76
CA CYS A 13 29.88 -20.57 32.34
C CYS A 13 28.40 -20.66 31.95
N ALA A 14 27.51 -21.12 32.83
CA ALA A 14 26.07 -21.16 32.56
C ALA A 14 25.42 -19.76 32.57
N LEU A 15 25.90 -18.85 33.42
CA LEU A 15 25.42 -17.45 33.47
C LEU A 15 25.92 -16.60 32.29
N LEU A 16 27.00 -17.00 31.61
CA LEU A 16 27.50 -16.35 30.39
C LEU A 16 26.84 -16.85 29.10
N LEU A 17 26.03 -17.91 29.16
CA LEU A 17 25.26 -18.44 28.02
C LEU A 17 23.82 -17.90 27.96
N CYS A 18 23.44 -17.02 28.89
CA CYS A 18 22.18 -16.27 28.85
C CYS A 18 22.36 -14.86 28.28
N SER A 19 23.23 -14.69 27.27
CA SER A 19 23.03 -13.58 26.35
C SER A 19 21.75 -13.89 25.58
N CYS A 20 20.74 -13.03 25.74
CA CYS A 20 19.56 -13.01 24.90
C CYS A 20 20.02 -12.84 23.44
N ASP A 21 20.30 -13.95 22.76
CA ASP A 21 20.31 -13.97 21.32
C ASP A 21 18.88 -13.67 20.90
N TYR A 22 18.69 -12.45 20.43
CA TYR A 22 17.67 -12.18 19.44
C TYR A 22 17.80 -13.27 18.38
N ILE A 23 16.81 -14.15 18.29
CA ILE A 23 16.68 -15.03 17.14
C ILE A 23 16.36 -14.09 15.97
N VAL A 24 17.42 -13.64 15.28
CA VAL A 24 17.32 -13.10 13.94
C VAL A 24 16.95 -14.30 13.09
N LEU A 25 15.67 -14.43 12.75
CA LEU A 25 15.23 -15.36 11.72
C LEU A 25 16.02 -14.99 10.44
N PRO A 26 16.70 -15.95 9.79
CA PRO A 26 17.29 -15.71 8.48
C PRO A 26 16.18 -15.32 7.50
N GLU A 27 16.42 -14.29 6.69
CA GLU A 27 15.45 -13.68 5.76
C GLU A 27 15.01 -14.63 4.61
N ASP A 28 15.54 -15.85 4.55
CA ASP A 28 15.43 -16.74 3.39
C ASP A 28 14.46 -17.93 3.58
N LEU A 29 13.51 -17.84 4.52
CA LEU A 29 12.54 -18.92 4.80
C LEU A 29 11.09 -18.47 4.65
N GLU A 30 10.78 -17.72 3.60
CA GLU A 30 9.43 -17.62 3.07
C GLU A 30 9.47 -17.66 1.55
N ASP A 31 9.02 -18.78 0.99
CA ASP A 31 8.69 -18.91 -0.43
C ASP A 31 7.53 -17.97 -0.74
N SER A 32 7.83 -16.72 -1.12
CA SER A 32 6.86 -15.85 -1.76
C SER A 32 6.78 -16.22 -3.24
N VAL A 33 5.60 -16.67 -3.65
CA VAL A 33 5.25 -16.93 -5.04
C VAL A 33 5.31 -15.61 -5.80
N ALA A 34 6.46 -15.32 -6.41
CA ALA A 34 6.65 -14.15 -7.26
C ALA A 34 5.90 -14.34 -8.58
N ALA A 35 4.65 -13.91 -8.63
CA ALA A 35 3.92 -13.69 -9.87
C ALA A 35 4.00 -12.20 -10.24
N GLY A 36 5.12 -11.83 -10.86
CA GLY A 36 5.36 -10.50 -11.44
C GLY A 36 6.84 -10.10 -11.31
N SER A 37 7.59 -10.15 -12.40
CA SER A 37 8.99 -9.68 -12.46
C SER A 37 9.10 -8.27 -13.04
N GLY A 38 8.01 -7.49 -12.99
CA GLY A 38 7.87 -6.17 -13.60
C GLY A 38 8.19 -5.02 -12.64
N ALA A 39 8.17 -3.80 -13.17
CA ALA A 39 8.09 -2.58 -12.38
C ALA A 39 6.66 -2.00 -12.50
N TRP A 40 6.39 -0.82 -11.96
CA TRP A 40 5.11 -0.15 -12.21
C TRP A 40 4.92 0.18 -13.69
N THR A 41 3.69 0.08 -14.17
CA THR A 41 3.31 0.50 -15.54
C THR A 41 2.31 1.65 -15.48
N ALA A 42 2.24 2.40 -16.57
CA ALA A 42 1.34 3.53 -16.68
C ALA A 42 0.81 3.69 -18.11
N VAL A 43 -0.42 4.18 -18.23
CA VAL A 43 -1.08 4.47 -19.51
C VAL A 43 -1.73 5.86 -19.46
N ALA A 44 -1.80 6.51 -20.61
CA ALA A 44 -2.55 7.75 -20.77
C ALA A 44 -4.04 7.43 -20.95
N THR A 45 -4.90 8.09 -20.17
CA THR A 45 -6.37 7.93 -20.24
C THR A 45 -7.07 9.15 -20.83
N GLY A 46 -6.42 10.31 -20.76
CA GLY A 46 -6.94 11.55 -21.31
C GLY A 46 -5.81 12.47 -21.75
N ILE A 47 -6.01 13.18 -22.86
CA ILE A 47 -5.09 14.23 -23.31
C ILE A 47 -5.95 15.42 -23.71
N ALA A 48 -5.76 16.56 -23.06
CA ALA A 48 -6.53 17.76 -23.33
C ALA A 48 -5.72 19.04 -23.05
N PRO A 49 -5.99 20.13 -23.77
CA PRO A 49 -5.50 21.44 -23.37
C PRO A 49 -6.29 21.94 -22.15
N GLU A 50 -5.60 22.28 -21.07
CA GLU A 50 -6.18 22.86 -19.85
C GLU A 50 -5.38 24.10 -19.42
N ASN A 51 -6.03 25.24 -19.27
CA ASN A 51 -5.40 26.52 -18.89
C ASN A 51 -4.17 26.91 -19.73
N GLY A 52 -4.15 26.54 -21.02
CA GLY A 52 -3.02 26.79 -21.93
C GLY A 52 -1.84 25.82 -21.77
N LYS A 53 -2.02 24.74 -21.01
CA LYS A 53 -1.07 23.63 -20.87
C LYS A 53 -1.62 22.38 -21.51
N LEU A 54 -0.75 21.49 -21.97
CA LEU A 54 -1.13 20.13 -22.32
C LEU A 54 -1.26 19.33 -21.02
N ARG A 55 -2.47 18.87 -20.70
CA ARG A 55 -2.72 17.93 -19.62
C ARG A 55 -2.81 16.51 -20.15
N ILE A 56 -2.14 15.59 -19.47
CA ILE A 56 -2.15 14.16 -19.73
C ILE A 56 -2.61 13.47 -18.44
N ASP A 57 -3.81 12.89 -18.45
CA ASP A 57 -4.33 12.10 -17.35
C ASP A 57 -3.74 10.69 -17.42
N ILE A 58 -3.36 10.15 -16.25
CA ILE A 58 -2.54 8.95 -16.14
C ILE A 58 -3.24 7.93 -15.26
N THR A 59 -3.12 6.66 -15.62
CA THR A 59 -3.41 5.53 -14.75
C THR A 59 -2.13 4.76 -14.49
N ILE A 60 -1.90 4.37 -13.24
CA ILE A 60 -0.76 3.54 -12.84
C ILE A 60 -1.27 2.16 -12.41
N ARG A 61 -0.49 1.12 -12.71
CA ARG A 61 -0.77 -0.26 -12.32
C ARG A 61 0.44 -0.87 -11.62
N ASN A 62 0.17 -1.60 -10.55
CA ASN A 62 1.20 -2.32 -9.82
C ASN A 62 1.50 -3.69 -10.46
N ASP A 63 2.50 -3.72 -11.35
CA ASP A 63 3.00 -4.96 -11.97
C ASP A 63 4.26 -5.53 -11.30
N THR A 64 4.57 -5.07 -10.07
CA THR A 64 5.77 -5.51 -9.34
C THR A 64 5.70 -6.94 -8.82
N GLY A 65 4.52 -7.58 -8.90
CA GLY A 65 4.26 -8.91 -8.32
C GLY A 65 4.20 -8.93 -6.80
N ALA A 66 4.34 -7.78 -6.13
CA ALA A 66 4.23 -7.62 -4.70
C ALA A 66 3.37 -6.40 -4.35
N TRP A 67 2.96 -6.29 -3.09
CA TRP A 67 2.43 -5.04 -2.56
C TRP A 67 3.45 -3.94 -2.71
N SER A 68 3.07 -2.79 -3.27
CA SER A 68 4.04 -1.74 -3.56
C SER A 68 3.47 -0.35 -3.37
N GLU A 69 4.32 0.56 -2.91
CA GLU A 69 4.09 2.00 -2.92
C GLU A 69 4.96 2.61 -4.03
N MET A 70 4.46 3.61 -4.75
CA MET A 70 5.27 4.42 -5.67
C MET A 70 5.06 5.91 -5.51
N HIS A 71 6.12 6.68 -5.73
CA HIS A 71 6.10 8.13 -5.84
C HIS A 71 7.11 8.60 -6.88
N VAL A 72 6.83 9.75 -7.49
CA VAL A 72 7.75 10.41 -8.42
C VAL A 72 9.02 10.85 -7.71
N LEU A 73 10.16 10.83 -8.40
CA LEU A 73 11.40 11.29 -7.80
C LEU A 73 11.32 12.80 -7.53
N PRO A 74 11.66 13.26 -6.31
CA PRO A 74 11.64 14.68 -5.98
C PRO A 74 12.60 15.44 -6.89
N ASP A 75 12.22 16.67 -7.23
CA ASP A 75 12.99 17.59 -8.09
C ASP A 75 13.30 17.08 -9.50
N LYS A 76 12.65 16.00 -9.95
CA LYS A 76 12.74 15.50 -11.32
C LYS A 76 11.43 15.74 -12.07
N PRO A 77 11.41 16.63 -13.08
CA PRO A 77 10.23 16.83 -13.88
C PRO A 77 9.97 15.61 -14.78
N ALA A 78 8.71 15.43 -15.18
CA ALA A 78 8.40 14.54 -16.29
C ALA A 78 8.96 15.14 -17.60
N VAL A 79 9.33 14.27 -18.54
CA VAL A 79 9.89 14.67 -19.84
C VAL A 79 8.90 14.28 -20.92
N PHE A 80 8.28 15.29 -21.54
CA PHE A 80 7.50 15.12 -22.76
C PHE A 80 8.46 15.13 -23.95
N THR A 81 8.27 14.22 -24.89
CA THR A 81 8.98 14.20 -26.19
C THR A 81 7.95 14.22 -27.30
N GLY A 82 7.97 15.26 -28.13
CA GLY A 82 7.05 15.37 -29.27
C GLY A 82 7.36 14.38 -30.39
N GLY A 83 6.45 14.24 -31.35
CA GLY A 83 6.67 13.41 -32.54
C GLY A 83 7.83 13.86 -33.43
N ASP A 84 8.30 15.10 -33.25
CA ASP A 84 9.51 15.64 -33.89
C ASP A 84 10.81 15.28 -33.15
N GLY A 85 10.72 14.61 -32.01
CA GLY A 85 11.83 14.21 -31.16
C GLY A 85 12.34 15.31 -30.22
N GLN A 86 11.71 16.49 -30.18
CA GLN A 86 12.07 17.53 -29.22
C GLN A 86 11.51 17.21 -27.84
N SER A 87 12.34 17.38 -26.81
CA SER A 87 11.95 17.12 -25.43
C SER A 87 11.75 18.41 -24.64
N THR A 88 10.72 18.42 -23.80
CA THR A 88 10.36 19.52 -22.90
C THR A 88 10.07 18.97 -21.51
N ASN A 89 10.54 19.67 -20.47
CA ASN A 89 10.22 19.33 -19.10
C ASN A 89 8.82 19.83 -18.74
N CYS A 90 8.02 18.97 -18.14
CA CYS A 90 6.66 19.28 -17.68
C CYS A 90 6.73 19.80 -16.24
N GLY A 91 6.08 20.93 -15.98
CA GLY A 91 6.21 21.66 -14.71
C GLY A 91 5.30 21.15 -13.60
N THR A 92 4.19 20.48 -13.95
CA THR A 92 3.25 19.91 -12.99
C THR A 92 3.26 18.40 -13.14
N LEU A 93 3.48 17.67 -12.04
CA LEU A 93 3.52 16.21 -12.00
C LEU A 93 2.87 15.71 -10.71
N PHE A 94 1.71 15.08 -10.84
CA PHE A 94 1.03 14.40 -9.74
C PHE A 94 0.87 12.93 -10.12
N VAL A 95 1.85 12.09 -9.79
CA VAL A 95 1.79 10.65 -10.04
C VAL A 95 2.34 9.92 -8.81
N GLY A 96 1.59 8.94 -8.31
CA GLY A 96 1.98 8.14 -7.14
C GLY A 96 0.77 7.55 -6.42
N THR A 97 1.01 6.69 -5.44
CA THR A 97 -0.04 6.00 -4.68
C THR A 97 -0.54 6.79 -3.47
N GLY A 98 0.00 8.00 -3.23
CA GLY A 98 -0.30 8.79 -2.04
C GLY A 98 0.31 8.23 -0.75
N GLY A 99 1.36 7.41 -0.85
CA GLY A 99 2.01 6.74 0.29
C GLY A 99 1.45 5.34 0.60
N HIS A 100 0.32 4.99 -0.01
CA HIS A 100 -0.31 3.70 0.18
C HIS A 100 0.41 2.58 -0.57
N ARG A 101 0.37 1.37 -0.02
CA ARG A 101 0.75 0.15 -0.75
C ARG A 101 -0.45 -0.37 -1.52
N LEU A 102 -0.35 -0.38 -2.84
CA LEU A 102 -1.34 -0.95 -3.73
C LEU A 102 -1.09 -2.45 -3.90
N ALA A 103 -2.15 -3.24 -3.98
CA ALA A 103 -2.05 -4.67 -4.25
C ALA A 103 -1.48 -4.93 -5.66
N PRO A 104 -0.73 -6.03 -5.90
CA PRO A 104 -0.28 -6.39 -7.23
C PRO A 104 -1.48 -6.66 -8.16
N GLY A 105 -1.38 -6.27 -9.42
CA GLY A 105 -2.46 -6.38 -10.42
C GLY A 105 -3.55 -5.29 -10.30
N PHE A 106 -3.54 -4.49 -9.25
CA PHE A 106 -4.44 -3.34 -9.10
C PHE A 106 -3.91 -2.12 -9.84
N GLN A 107 -4.83 -1.26 -10.28
CA GLN A 107 -4.57 0.00 -10.95
C GLN A 107 -5.43 1.13 -10.38
N MET A 108 -4.92 2.35 -10.48
CA MET A 108 -5.53 3.54 -9.91
C MET A 108 -5.26 4.78 -10.77
N ARG A 109 -6.16 5.75 -10.68
CA ARG A 109 -6.06 7.06 -11.33
C ARG A 109 -6.10 8.23 -10.36
N GLY A 110 -6.09 7.96 -9.05
CA GLY A 110 -5.99 9.00 -8.04
C GLY A 110 -6.09 8.48 -6.62
N ALA A 111 -5.83 9.36 -5.67
CA ALA A 111 -5.96 9.08 -4.25
C ALA A 111 -6.45 10.33 -3.51
N ILE A 112 -6.93 10.16 -2.29
CA ILE A 112 -7.20 11.29 -1.39
C ILE A 112 -5.87 11.92 -0.94
N ALA A 113 -5.76 13.23 -1.11
CA ALA A 113 -4.62 14.04 -0.75
C ALA A 113 -5.06 15.32 -0.01
N GLY A 114 -4.16 16.30 0.13
CA GLY A 114 -4.41 17.52 0.89
C GLY A 114 -4.20 17.31 2.39
N THR A 115 -5.00 17.99 3.22
CA THR A 115 -4.93 17.87 4.69
C THR A 115 -6.18 17.19 5.21
N ARG A 116 -6.10 16.52 6.37
CA ARG A 116 -7.29 15.90 6.99
C ARG A 116 -8.46 16.87 7.20
N ALA A 117 -8.17 18.16 7.38
CA ALA A 117 -9.20 19.20 7.53
C ALA A 117 -9.84 19.60 6.20
N GLU A 118 -9.10 19.46 5.10
CA GLU A 118 -9.51 19.85 3.75
C GLU A 118 -9.12 18.75 2.75
N PRO A 119 -9.84 17.61 2.75
CA PRO A 119 -9.59 16.54 1.82
C PRO A 119 -9.97 16.87 0.40
N ALA A 120 -9.11 16.43 -0.51
CA ALA A 120 -9.33 16.55 -1.94
C ALA A 120 -8.92 15.27 -2.67
N THR A 121 -9.71 14.89 -3.67
CA THR A 121 -9.31 13.86 -4.62
C THR A 121 -8.21 14.43 -5.52
N GLN A 122 -7.03 13.83 -5.47
CA GLN A 122 -5.91 14.13 -6.35
C GLN A 122 -5.85 13.08 -7.46
N LEU A 123 -6.29 13.46 -8.65
CA LEU A 123 -6.10 12.64 -9.85
C LEU A 123 -4.62 12.58 -10.25
N LEU A 124 -4.24 11.52 -10.94
CA LEU A 124 -2.91 11.38 -11.49
C LEU A 124 -2.81 12.03 -12.86
N TYR A 125 -1.94 13.03 -13.01
CA TYR A 125 -1.77 13.73 -14.28
C TYR A 125 -0.41 14.44 -14.38
N VAL A 126 -0.07 14.81 -15.61
CA VAL A 126 1.07 15.67 -15.94
C VAL A 126 0.59 16.87 -16.75
N GLU A 127 1.15 18.05 -16.48
CA GLU A 127 0.95 19.24 -17.32
C GLU A 127 2.26 19.76 -17.89
N CYS A 128 2.26 19.97 -19.21
CA CYS A 128 3.40 20.48 -19.96
C CYS A 128 3.04 21.83 -20.60
N GLU A 129 3.86 22.86 -20.38
CA GLU A 129 3.63 24.19 -20.94
C GLU A 129 4.23 24.32 -22.35
N GLY A 130 3.51 25.01 -23.24
CA GLY A 130 4.04 25.37 -24.56
C GLY A 130 4.24 24.22 -25.54
N VAL A 131 3.61 23.06 -25.28
CA VAL A 131 3.66 21.88 -26.15
C VAL A 131 2.25 21.39 -26.47
N GLU A 132 2.13 20.65 -27.56
CA GLU A 132 0.90 19.94 -27.96
C GLU A 132 1.24 18.47 -28.22
N ALA A 133 0.32 17.57 -27.88
CA ALA A 133 0.48 16.15 -28.21
C ALA A 133 0.33 15.96 -29.73
N THR A 134 1.38 15.45 -30.36
CA THR A 134 1.42 15.10 -31.80
C THR A 134 1.66 13.60 -31.96
N PRO A 135 1.30 12.98 -33.11
CA PRO A 135 1.55 11.54 -33.31
C PRO A 135 3.01 11.16 -33.06
N GLY A 136 3.23 10.07 -32.31
CA GLY A 136 4.55 9.61 -31.86
C GLY A 136 5.07 10.31 -30.60
N SER A 137 4.25 11.13 -29.92
CA SER A 137 4.64 11.78 -28.68
C SER A 137 4.73 10.77 -27.53
N LYS A 138 5.67 11.01 -26.61
CA LYS A 138 5.92 10.16 -25.45
C LYS A 138 6.06 10.98 -24.20
N LEU A 139 5.68 10.39 -23.07
CA LEU A 139 5.89 10.95 -21.75
C LEU A 139 6.77 10.01 -20.93
N ALA A 140 7.78 10.56 -20.28
CA ALA A 140 8.65 9.78 -19.41
C ALA A 140 8.70 10.37 -18.00
N ILE A 141 8.58 9.51 -16.99
CA ILE A 141 8.50 9.91 -15.58
C ILE A 141 9.47 9.04 -14.78
N ASP A 142 10.46 9.67 -14.15
CA ASP A 142 11.31 8.95 -13.19
C ASP A 142 10.58 8.82 -11.86
N TYR A 143 10.59 7.62 -11.29
CA TYR A 143 9.89 7.31 -10.05
C TYR A 143 10.72 6.39 -9.17
N ARG A 144 10.26 6.26 -7.94
CA ARG A 144 10.76 5.38 -6.91
C ARG A 144 9.62 4.56 -6.35
N TYR A 145 9.91 3.31 -6.05
CA TYR A 145 8.94 2.42 -5.45
C TYR A 145 9.58 1.55 -4.38
N VAL A 146 8.75 1.08 -3.47
CA VAL A 146 9.10 0.16 -2.38
C VAL A 146 8.19 -1.06 -2.50
N THR A 147 8.75 -2.27 -2.43
CA THR A 147 7.99 -3.52 -2.55
C THR A 147 7.97 -4.33 -1.26
N GLY A 148 6.89 -5.09 -1.07
CA GLY A 148 6.72 -6.02 0.03
C GLY A 148 6.08 -5.39 1.26
N GLU A 149 6.34 -6.01 2.40
CA GLU A 149 5.80 -5.63 3.70
C GLU A 149 6.24 -4.22 4.10
N TYR A 150 5.40 -3.54 4.90
CA TYR A 150 5.76 -2.24 5.45
C TYR A 150 6.48 -2.43 6.78
N ASN A 151 7.75 -2.04 6.84
CA ASN A 151 8.51 -2.04 8.09
C ASN A 151 8.69 -0.59 8.56
N TYR A 152 8.07 -0.24 9.69
CA TYR A 152 8.14 1.11 10.24
C TYR A 152 9.57 1.60 10.48
N TYR A 153 10.45 0.71 10.96
CA TYR A 153 11.83 1.08 11.30
C TYR A 153 12.74 1.15 10.07
N TYR A 154 12.36 0.46 8.99
CA TYR A 154 13.13 0.39 7.76
C TYR A 154 12.21 0.54 6.54
N PRO A 155 11.54 1.70 6.40
CA PRO A 155 10.48 1.89 5.41
C PRO A 155 10.98 1.86 3.97
N GLU A 156 12.28 2.09 3.77
CA GLU A 156 12.96 2.10 2.46
C GLU A 156 13.58 0.73 2.10
N THR A 157 13.33 -0.32 2.91
CA THR A 157 13.78 -1.68 2.57
C THR A 157 13.14 -2.10 1.24
N ASN A 158 13.93 -2.65 0.32
CA ASN A 158 13.50 -3.01 -1.04
C ASN A 158 13.08 -1.82 -1.93
N GLN A 159 13.63 -0.64 -1.66
CA GLN A 159 13.43 0.51 -2.54
C GLN A 159 14.22 0.38 -3.83
N ALA A 160 13.60 0.77 -4.95
CA ALA A 160 14.25 0.86 -6.26
C ALA A 160 13.77 2.09 -7.04
N ASP A 161 14.64 2.59 -7.91
CA ASP A 161 14.34 3.66 -8.86
C ASP A 161 14.06 3.05 -10.24
N ALA A 162 13.10 3.62 -10.96
CA ALA A 162 12.72 3.20 -12.30
C ALA A 162 12.16 4.37 -13.12
N ARG A 163 11.81 4.11 -14.37
CA ARG A 163 11.27 5.10 -15.30
C ARG A 163 10.04 4.55 -16.00
N LEU A 164 8.94 5.28 -15.92
CA LEU A 164 7.75 5.05 -16.73
C LEU A 164 8.01 5.64 -18.11
N GLU A 165 7.66 4.90 -19.14
CA GLU A 165 7.59 5.38 -20.52
C GLU A 165 6.18 5.15 -21.03
N ILE A 166 5.48 6.22 -21.36
CA ILE A 166 4.08 6.22 -21.74
C ILE A 166 4.01 6.68 -23.20
N ASP A 167 3.46 5.83 -24.06
CA ASP A 167 3.15 6.18 -25.44
C ASP A 167 1.81 6.93 -25.49
N LEU A 168 1.82 8.16 -26.01
CA LEU A 168 0.62 8.99 -26.05
C LEU A 168 -0.28 8.66 -27.25
N ASP A 169 0.20 7.82 -28.18
CA ASP A 169 -0.63 7.28 -29.26
C ASP A 169 -1.51 6.10 -28.76
N GLU A 170 -1.11 5.44 -27.66
CA GLU A 170 -1.83 4.32 -27.04
C GLU A 170 -2.82 4.78 -25.97
N LEU A 171 -3.67 5.75 -26.30
CA LEU A 171 -4.68 6.27 -25.39
C LEU A 171 -5.70 5.19 -25.01
N THR A 172 -5.89 4.97 -23.72
CA THR A 172 -6.87 4.00 -23.19
C THR A 172 -7.90 4.73 -22.32
N PRO A 173 -8.92 5.37 -22.91
CA PRO A 173 -9.88 6.19 -22.16
C PRO A 173 -10.88 5.36 -21.33
N GLU A 174 -11.13 4.12 -21.74
CA GLU A 174 -12.00 3.17 -21.05
C GLU A 174 -11.11 2.13 -20.35
N ILE A 175 -10.97 2.29 -19.03
CA ILE A 175 -10.21 1.38 -18.15
C ILE A 175 -11.13 0.92 -17.03
N ASP A 176 -11.13 -0.38 -16.79
CA ASP A 176 -11.81 -0.99 -15.65
C ASP A 176 -10.98 -0.84 -14.37
N TYR A 177 -11.60 -0.44 -13.28
CA TYR A 177 -10.93 -0.35 -11.97
C TYR A 177 -11.62 -1.26 -10.94
N PRO A 178 -10.91 -1.60 -9.85
CA PRO A 178 -9.50 -1.34 -9.59
C PRO A 178 -8.58 -2.47 -10.05
N ILE A 179 -9.12 -3.58 -10.56
CA ILE A 179 -8.36 -4.78 -10.90
C ILE A 179 -8.12 -4.82 -12.41
N ALA A 180 -6.85 -4.80 -12.81
CA ALA A 180 -6.43 -4.96 -14.21
C ALA A 180 -6.07 -6.42 -14.52
N ALA A 181 -5.52 -7.12 -13.52
CA ALA A 181 -5.08 -8.50 -13.62
C ALA A 181 -5.41 -9.22 -12.31
N GLU A 182 -6.20 -10.27 -12.39
CA GLU A 182 -6.53 -11.10 -11.25
C GLU A 182 -5.34 -11.97 -10.84
N ILE A 183 -5.07 -12.03 -9.54
CA ILE A 183 -4.04 -12.89 -8.95
C ILE A 183 -4.75 -13.83 -7.97
N GLU A 184 -4.64 -15.13 -8.23
CA GLU A 184 -5.29 -16.15 -7.40
C GLU A 184 -4.84 -16.05 -5.94
N GLY A 185 -5.82 -16.02 -5.02
CA GLY A 185 -5.57 -15.96 -3.57
C GLY A 185 -5.12 -14.59 -3.03
N LEU A 186 -4.99 -13.57 -3.87
CA LEU A 186 -4.62 -12.22 -3.42
C LEU A 186 -5.74 -11.52 -2.64
N ILE A 187 -6.98 -11.69 -3.12
CA ILE A 187 -8.16 -11.02 -2.59
C ILE A 187 -8.86 -11.96 -1.61
N LEU A 188 -9.05 -11.47 -0.39
CA LEU A 188 -9.72 -12.19 0.68
C LEU A 188 -11.21 -11.85 0.70
N GLU A 189 -12.02 -12.83 1.09
CA GLU A 189 -13.42 -12.58 1.46
C GLU A 189 -13.52 -11.78 2.77
N PRO A 190 -14.61 -11.01 3.01
CA PRO A 190 -14.77 -10.23 4.23
C PRO A 190 -14.54 -11.00 5.54
N SER A 191 -15.02 -12.25 5.61
CA SER A 191 -14.94 -13.06 6.82
C SER A 191 -13.62 -13.82 6.99
N ALA A 192 -12.64 -13.62 6.09
CA ALA A 192 -11.37 -14.30 6.19
C ALA A 192 -10.66 -13.97 7.52
N GLU A 193 -10.11 -15.00 8.15
CA GLU A 193 -9.29 -14.86 9.34
C GLU A 193 -7.87 -14.43 8.95
N ILE A 194 -7.41 -13.30 9.49
CA ILE A 194 -6.07 -12.77 9.27
C ILE A 194 -5.25 -12.98 10.54
N VAL A 195 -4.17 -13.75 10.45
CA VAL A 195 -3.26 -13.97 11.57
C VAL A 195 -2.32 -12.77 11.70
N ALA A 196 -2.48 -12.02 12.79
CA ALA A 196 -1.68 -10.86 13.15
C ALA A 196 -0.52 -11.25 14.07
N ILE A 197 0.16 -10.24 14.63
CA ILE A 197 1.22 -10.43 15.63
C ILE A 197 0.73 -11.22 16.85
N ASN A 198 1.60 -12.07 17.41
CA ASN A 198 1.31 -12.94 18.56
C ASN A 198 0.15 -13.92 18.33
N ASP A 199 -0.05 -14.38 17.10
CA ASP A 199 -1.12 -15.30 16.69
C ASP A 199 -2.53 -14.77 16.96
N VAL A 200 -2.68 -13.46 17.18
CA VAL A 200 -3.99 -12.83 17.32
C VAL A 200 -4.71 -12.92 15.98
N VAL A 201 -5.93 -13.44 15.98
CA VAL A 201 -6.75 -13.52 14.77
C VAL A 201 -7.58 -12.25 14.64
N LEU A 202 -7.43 -11.54 13.54
CA LEU A 202 -8.24 -10.41 13.13
C LEU A 202 -9.33 -10.86 12.14
N THR A 203 -10.55 -10.36 12.32
CA THR A 203 -11.67 -10.62 11.40
C THR A 203 -12.48 -9.35 11.19
N LEU A 204 -12.83 -9.06 9.93
CA LEU A 204 -13.84 -8.06 9.60
C LEU A 204 -15.23 -8.68 9.82
N THR A 205 -15.98 -8.11 10.77
CA THR A 205 -17.28 -8.64 11.22
C THR A 205 -18.47 -7.88 10.65
N GLY A 206 -18.25 -6.68 10.10
CA GLY A 206 -19.31 -5.86 9.51
C GLY A 206 -18.75 -4.71 8.69
N VAL A 207 -19.51 -4.35 7.66
CA VAL A 207 -19.29 -3.17 6.83
C VAL A 207 -20.61 -2.44 6.70
N GLU A 208 -20.66 -1.19 7.13
CA GLU A 208 -21.83 -0.33 7.06
C GLU A 208 -21.52 0.91 6.22
N ARG A 209 -22.38 1.20 5.24
CA ARG A 209 -22.34 2.46 4.50
C ARG A 209 -23.14 3.51 5.26
N THR A 210 -22.45 4.58 5.64
CA THR A 210 -22.98 5.72 6.41
C THR A 210 -23.05 6.95 5.50
N ASP A 211 -23.67 8.04 5.96
CA ASP A 211 -23.73 9.29 5.18
C ASP A 211 -22.33 9.88 4.88
N SER A 212 -21.33 9.58 5.72
CA SER A 212 -19.95 10.09 5.60
C SER A 212 -18.99 9.13 4.88
N GLY A 213 -19.38 7.89 4.61
CA GLY A 213 -18.54 6.90 3.92
C GLY A 213 -18.83 5.47 4.38
N LEU A 214 -17.80 4.77 4.84
CA LEU A 214 -17.89 3.41 5.35
C LEU A 214 -17.41 3.33 6.79
N GLU A 215 -18.13 2.55 7.61
CA GLU A 215 -17.70 2.07 8.92
C GLU A 215 -17.41 0.57 8.85
N PHE A 216 -16.26 0.16 9.38
CA PHE A 216 -15.83 -1.23 9.46
C PHE A 216 -15.85 -1.70 10.91
N SER A 217 -16.52 -2.80 11.19
CA SER A 217 -16.54 -3.45 12.49
C SER A 217 -15.51 -4.58 12.52
N TRP A 218 -14.52 -4.49 13.40
CA TRP A 218 -13.44 -5.47 13.55
C TRP A 218 -13.58 -6.28 14.84
N GLN A 219 -13.08 -7.50 14.81
CA GLN A 219 -12.90 -8.35 15.98
C GLN A 219 -11.48 -8.91 16.00
N THR A 220 -10.89 -8.95 17.19
CA THR A 220 -9.70 -9.76 17.47
C THR A 220 -10.02 -10.88 18.43
N ALA A 221 -9.37 -12.03 18.24
CA ALA A 221 -9.34 -13.14 19.18
C ALA A 221 -7.88 -13.42 19.55
N ASN A 222 -7.55 -13.34 20.85
CA ASN A 222 -6.20 -13.53 21.33
C ASN A 222 -6.06 -14.93 21.96
N PRO A 223 -5.38 -15.88 21.31
CA PRO A 223 -5.16 -17.21 21.87
C PRO A 223 -4.06 -17.24 22.95
N GLY A 224 -3.30 -16.15 23.11
CA GLY A 224 -2.16 -16.07 24.00
C GLY A 224 -2.50 -15.85 25.48
N GLU A 225 -1.50 -16.02 26.33
CA GLU A 225 -1.59 -15.87 27.79
C GLU A 225 -1.45 -14.41 28.26
N TYR A 226 -1.10 -13.49 27.36
CA TYR A 226 -0.89 -12.08 27.66
C TYR A 226 -1.78 -11.19 26.79
N PRO A 227 -2.20 -10.02 27.29
CA PRO A 227 -2.91 -9.04 26.46
C PRO A 227 -2.11 -8.64 25.24
N ALA A 228 -2.79 -8.48 24.10
CA ALA A 228 -2.17 -8.15 22.82
C ALA A 228 -2.87 -6.96 22.14
N TYR A 229 -2.11 -6.29 21.28
CA TYR A 229 -2.53 -5.15 20.47
C TYR A 229 -2.26 -5.50 19.02
N VAL A 230 -3.22 -5.25 18.14
CA VAL A 230 -3.06 -5.43 16.70
C VAL A 230 -3.30 -4.11 16.02
N HIS A 231 -2.26 -3.54 15.41
CA HIS A 231 -2.34 -2.27 14.69
C HIS A 231 -2.78 -2.50 13.24
N ILE A 232 -3.86 -1.84 12.84
CA ILE A 232 -4.38 -1.87 11.46
C ILE A 232 -4.60 -0.49 10.82
N GLY A 233 -4.42 0.60 11.59
CA GLY A 233 -4.72 1.95 11.14
C GLY A 233 -6.21 2.17 10.84
N ASN A 234 -6.52 3.19 10.04
CA ASN A 234 -7.79 3.32 9.34
C ASN A 234 -7.54 2.87 7.89
N PRO A 235 -8.02 1.68 7.49
CA PRO A 235 -7.63 1.12 6.21
C PRO A 235 -8.31 1.89 5.06
N PRO A 236 -7.54 2.30 4.04
CA PRO A 236 -8.10 2.90 2.84
C PRO A 236 -8.89 1.88 2.01
N VAL A 237 -9.76 2.38 1.13
CA VAL A 237 -10.49 1.56 0.15
C VAL A 237 -10.31 2.09 -1.25
N ILE A 238 -10.18 1.21 -2.23
CA ILE A 238 -10.13 1.58 -3.65
C ILE A 238 -11.46 1.21 -4.31
N GLY A 239 -12.04 2.16 -5.06
CA GLY A 239 -13.32 1.98 -5.75
C GLY A 239 -13.18 1.54 -7.21
N ASP A 240 -14.33 1.20 -7.81
CA ASP A 240 -14.52 0.95 -9.24
C ASP A 240 -14.30 2.19 -10.12
N ASP A 241 -14.13 3.35 -9.48
CA ASP A 241 -13.75 4.60 -10.11
C ASP A 241 -12.22 4.81 -10.08
N GLY A 242 -11.44 3.86 -9.57
CA GLY A 242 -9.97 3.90 -9.56
C GLY A 242 -9.36 4.91 -8.59
N ILE A 243 -10.14 5.42 -7.63
CA ILE A 243 -9.66 6.32 -6.59
C ILE A 243 -9.43 5.56 -5.30
N LEU A 244 -8.26 5.78 -4.69
CA LEU A 244 -7.95 5.27 -3.36
C LEU A 244 -8.41 6.26 -2.29
N TYR A 245 -9.47 5.89 -1.59
CA TYR A 245 -10.12 6.65 -0.51
C TYR A 245 -9.48 6.36 0.84
N GLY A 246 -9.22 7.42 1.61
CA GLY A 246 -8.54 7.35 2.90
C GLY A 246 -7.16 7.97 2.85
N TYR A 247 -6.82 8.70 3.90
CA TYR A 247 -5.48 9.26 4.06
C TYR A 247 -4.49 8.16 4.36
N TYR A 248 -3.30 8.26 3.76
CA TYR A 248 -2.19 7.46 4.24
C TYR A 248 -1.80 7.94 5.64
N GLU A 249 -1.93 7.02 6.59
CA GLU A 249 -1.44 7.17 7.93
C GLU A 249 -0.67 5.91 8.25
N THR A 250 0.47 6.07 8.90
CA THR A 250 1.19 4.91 9.37
C THR A 250 0.29 4.12 10.34
N PRO A 251 0.05 2.82 10.11
CA PRO A 251 -0.98 2.09 10.86
C PRO A 251 -0.69 2.00 12.37
N ASP A 252 0.55 2.31 12.75
CA ASP A 252 1.11 2.25 14.09
C ASP A 252 0.67 3.40 15.02
N ILE A 253 0.13 4.48 14.45
CA ILE A 253 -0.26 5.73 15.16
C ILE A 253 -1.71 5.66 15.68
N VAL A 254 -2.54 4.76 15.15
CA VAL A 254 -3.97 4.69 15.50
C VAL A 254 -4.15 3.92 16.81
N SER A 255 -5.01 4.44 17.69
CA SER A 255 -5.38 3.77 18.94
C SER A 255 -6.14 2.49 18.63
N VAL A 256 -5.61 1.34 19.06
CA VAL A 256 -6.25 0.02 18.89
C VAL A 256 -6.65 -0.56 20.25
N PRO A 257 -7.75 -1.34 20.32
CA PRO A 257 -8.16 -1.94 21.57
C PRO A 257 -7.15 -2.98 22.04
N ILE A 258 -7.08 -3.13 23.36
CA ILE A 258 -6.35 -4.24 24.00
C ILE A 258 -7.23 -5.47 23.92
N THR A 259 -6.71 -6.57 23.39
CA THR A 259 -7.38 -7.87 23.41
C THR A 259 -6.86 -8.67 24.60
N PRO A 260 -7.66 -8.90 25.66
CA PRO A 260 -7.21 -9.67 26.82
C PRO A 260 -6.83 -11.10 26.44
N ALA A 261 -6.02 -11.74 27.28
CA ALA A 261 -5.58 -13.11 27.10
C ALA A 261 -6.76 -14.09 27.04
N GLY A 262 -6.84 -14.92 26.01
CA GLY A 262 -7.93 -15.88 25.80
C GLY A 262 -9.30 -15.26 25.48
N GLU A 263 -9.38 -13.94 25.29
CA GLU A 263 -10.62 -13.21 25.06
C GLU A 263 -10.68 -12.58 23.66
N LYS A 264 -11.80 -11.90 23.40
CA LYS A 264 -12.06 -11.17 22.17
C LYS A 264 -12.25 -9.69 22.46
N ALA A 265 -11.88 -8.85 21.51
CA ALA A 265 -12.19 -7.41 21.53
C ALA A 265 -12.82 -7.01 20.20
N THR A 266 -13.63 -5.95 20.22
CA THR A 266 -14.29 -5.39 19.03
C THR A 266 -14.14 -3.89 19.01
N TRP A 267 -13.99 -3.31 17.82
CA TRP A 267 -13.89 -1.88 17.60
C TRP A 267 -14.27 -1.53 16.17
N THR A 268 -14.33 -0.24 15.86
CA THR A 268 -14.63 0.26 14.52
C THR A 268 -13.51 1.13 13.96
N THR A 269 -13.45 1.20 12.63
CA THR A 269 -12.66 2.17 11.87
C THR A 269 -13.53 2.78 10.78
N GLU A 270 -13.19 3.96 10.31
CA GLU A 270 -13.99 4.67 9.30
C GLU A 270 -13.13 5.14 8.13
N VAL A 271 -13.74 5.21 6.94
CA VAL A 271 -13.13 5.81 5.75
C VAL A 271 -14.18 6.61 4.98
N ALA A 272 -13.82 7.85 4.61
CA ALA A 272 -14.68 8.72 3.84
C ALA A 272 -14.69 8.30 2.36
N VAL A 273 -15.88 7.98 1.83
CA VAL A 273 -16.09 7.53 0.45
C VAL A 273 -17.39 8.15 -0.07
N PRO A 274 -17.43 8.70 -1.29
CA PRO A 274 -18.68 9.18 -1.89
C PRO A 274 -19.74 8.07 -1.98
N GLN A 275 -21.01 8.46 -1.89
CA GLN A 275 -22.13 7.52 -1.80
C GLN A 275 -22.32 6.68 -3.07
N GLU A 276 -21.93 7.25 -4.21
CA GLU A 276 -22.11 6.71 -5.54
C GLU A 276 -21.04 5.69 -5.97
N VAL A 277 -19.89 5.66 -5.28
CA VAL A 277 -18.76 4.79 -5.61
C VAL A 277 -19.04 3.36 -5.15
N LYS A 278 -18.73 2.38 -6.00
CA LYS A 278 -19.00 0.97 -5.76
C LYS A 278 -17.75 0.12 -6.02
N GLY A 279 -17.92 -1.20 -5.98
CA GLY A 279 -16.85 -2.15 -6.33
C GLY A 279 -15.62 -1.98 -5.43
N LEU A 280 -15.87 -1.78 -4.13
CA LEU A 280 -14.85 -1.36 -3.18
C LEU A 280 -14.01 -2.54 -2.69
N TYR A 281 -12.71 -2.30 -2.50
CA TYR A 281 -11.79 -3.23 -1.86
C TYR A 281 -11.02 -2.53 -0.76
N ILE A 282 -10.92 -3.15 0.42
CA ILE A 282 -10.12 -2.63 1.53
C ILE A 282 -8.65 -2.97 1.26
N MET A 283 -7.78 -1.96 1.26
CA MET A 283 -6.32 -2.13 1.22
C MET A 283 -5.82 -2.08 2.67
N LEU A 284 -5.79 -3.26 3.31
CA LEU A 284 -5.55 -3.41 4.74
C LEU A 284 -4.08 -3.72 5.03
N SER A 285 -3.48 -3.03 6.00
CA SER A 285 -2.15 -3.36 6.54
C SER A 285 -2.29 -3.83 7.99
N VAL A 286 -1.81 -5.04 8.30
CA VAL A 286 -1.94 -5.63 9.64
C VAL A 286 -0.57 -5.89 10.25
N GLU A 287 -0.33 -5.39 11.46
CA GLU A 287 0.90 -5.68 12.20
C GLU A 287 1.03 -7.19 12.44
N SER A 288 2.07 -7.79 11.87
CA SER A 288 2.25 -9.23 11.79
C SER A 288 3.73 -9.59 11.88
N LYS A 289 4.02 -10.85 12.26
CA LYS A 289 5.37 -11.44 12.38
C LYS A 289 6.25 -10.82 13.48
N LYS A 290 6.49 -9.50 13.45
CA LYS A 290 7.24 -8.76 14.47
C LYS A 290 6.67 -7.36 14.66
N GLN A 291 7.04 -6.73 15.78
CA GLN A 291 6.55 -5.40 16.13
C GLN A 291 6.86 -4.37 15.04
N ARG A 292 5.84 -3.61 14.65
CA ARG A 292 5.83 -2.59 13.60
C ARG A 292 6.24 -3.08 12.20
N LEU A 293 6.07 -4.37 11.92
CA LEU A 293 6.07 -4.92 10.57
C LEU A 293 4.63 -5.22 10.15
N PHE A 294 4.23 -4.76 8.98
CA PHE A 294 2.85 -4.84 8.51
C PHE A 294 2.77 -5.62 7.20
N VAL A 295 1.96 -6.67 7.22
CA VAL A 295 1.59 -7.47 6.05
C VAL A 295 0.31 -6.88 5.45
N ASN A 296 0.23 -6.84 4.13
CA ASN A 296 -0.85 -6.18 3.42
C ASN A 296 -1.82 -7.20 2.81
N TYR A 297 -3.10 -6.85 2.81
CA TYR A 297 -4.21 -7.68 2.37
C TYR A 297 -5.22 -6.86 1.57
N ALA A 298 -5.80 -7.45 0.54
CA ALA A 298 -6.93 -6.89 -0.19
C ALA A 298 -8.18 -7.63 0.28
N VAL A 299 -9.20 -6.93 0.76
CA VAL A 299 -10.46 -7.54 1.19
C VAL A 299 -11.59 -7.06 0.29
N ASP A 300 -12.28 -7.99 -0.35
CA ASP A 300 -13.42 -7.72 -1.22
C ASP A 300 -14.62 -7.25 -0.39
N ILE A 301 -15.09 -6.02 -0.64
CA ILE A 301 -16.34 -5.49 -0.08
C ILE A 301 -17.23 -4.93 -1.19
N THR A 302 -17.14 -5.50 -2.39
CA THR A 302 -17.81 -5.02 -3.62
C THR A 302 -19.33 -5.06 -3.52
N ASP A 303 -19.90 -5.84 -2.59
CA ASP A 303 -21.32 -5.93 -2.30
C ASP A 303 -21.86 -4.82 -1.38
N ARG A 304 -21.01 -3.85 -0.97
CA ARG A 304 -21.30 -2.80 0.02
C ARG A 304 -21.41 -1.38 -0.55
#